data_AF-A0A5K1GHF1-F1
#
_entry.id   AF-A0A5K1GHF1-F1
#
_cell.length_a   1.000
_cell.length_b   1.000
_cell.length_c   1.000
_cell.angle_alpha   90.00
_cell.angle_beta   90.00
_cell.angle_gamma   90.00
#
_symmetry.space_group_name_H-M   'P 1'
#
loop_
_entity.id
_entity.type
_entity.pdbx_description
1 polymer ?
#
loop_
_entity_poly.entity_id
_entity_poly.type
_entity_poly.pdbx_seq_one_letter_code
_entity_poly.pdbx_strand_id
1 'polypeptide(L)' 'KMVNGGTVNHWTCINFSRNVQDGVARGFCQELAQMCHISGM' A
#
# COMPACT_ATOMS: atom_id res chain seq x y z
N LYS A 1 -8.35 5.30 14.14
CA LYS A 1 -7.19 4.67 14.82
C LYS A 1 -7.51 3.20 15.02
N MET A 2 -6.65 2.29 14.58
CA MET A 2 -6.85 0.85 14.73
C MET A 2 -6.68 0.43 16.19
N VAL A 3 -7.52 -0.48 16.69
CA VAL A 3 -7.42 -1.01 18.06
C VAL A 3 -6.37 -2.11 18.14
N ASN A 4 -6.29 -2.97 17.12
CA ASN A 4 -5.31 -4.05 17.00
C ASN A 4 -4.67 -4.01 15.59
N GLY A 5 -3.55 -3.29 15.47
CA GLY A 5 -2.73 -3.28 14.27
C GLY A 5 -2.09 -4.63 13.99
N GLY A 6 -2.14 -5.08 12.74
CA GLY A 6 -1.41 -6.26 12.29
C GLY A 6 -0.15 -5.85 11.51
N THR A 7 0.91 -6.65 11.60
CA THR A 7 2.17 -6.39 10.92
C THR A 7 2.21 -6.98 9.51
N VAL A 8 2.60 -6.17 8.51
CA VAL A 8 2.90 -6.63 7.14
C VAL A 8 4.39 -6.46 6.87
N ASN A 9 5.16 -7.54 7.02
CA ASN A 9 6.62 -7.50 6.86
C ASN A 9 7.07 -7.55 5.39
N HIS A 10 6.31 -8.24 4.54
CA HIS A 10 6.63 -8.44 3.13
C HIS A 10 5.36 -8.33 2.30
N TRP A 11 5.42 -7.59 1.20
CA TRP A 11 4.28 -7.36 0.31
C TRP A 11 4.77 -7.05 -1.12
N THR A 12 3.86 -7.12 -2.08
CA THR A 12 4.11 -6.77 -3.48
C THR A 12 2.89 -6.06 -4.09
N CYS A 13 3.09 -5.36 -5.20
CA CYS A 13 2.07 -4.60 -5.91
C CYS A 13 1.96 -5.15 -7.34
N ILE A 14 0.75 -5.52 -7.78
CA ILE A 14 0.49 -6.02 -9.14
C ILE A 14 -0.67 -5.23 -9.72
N ASN A 15 -0.46 -4.67 -10.91
CA ASN A 15 -1.48 -3.90 -11.63
C ASN A 15 -1.79 -4.55 -12.98
N PHE A 16 -3.07 -4.84 -13.22
CA PHE A 16 -3.56 -5.37 -14.50
C PHE A 16 -4.27 -4.31 -15.36
N SER A 17 -4.39 -3.08 -14.87
CA SER A 17 -4.96 -1.98 -15.63
C SER A 17 -3.98 -1.53 -16.71
N ARG A 18 -4.39 -1.70 -17.98
CA ARG A 18 -3.59 -1.36 -19.16
C ARG A 18 -3.25 0.13 -19.27
N ASN A 19 -4.03 0.99 -18.64
CA ASN A 19 -3.89 2.45 -18.76
C ASN A 19 -3.24 3.08 -17.52
N VAL A 20 -2.77 2.27 -16.57
CA VAL A 20 -2.08 2.76 -15.38
C VAL A 20 -0.59 2.52 -15.57
N GLN A 21 0.17 3.61 -15.60
CA GLN A 21 1.63 3.55 -15.68
C GLN A 21 2.21 2.94 -14.40
N ASP A 22 3.32 2.21 -14.53
CA ASP A 22 3.99 1.56 -13.40
C ASP A 22 4.29 2.51 -12.23
N GLY A 23 4.78 3.71 -12.55
CA GLY A 23 5.07 4.74 -11.54
C GLY A 23 3.85 5.16 -10.71
N VAL A 24 2.65 5.17 -11.31
CA VAL A 24 1.40 5.49 -10.61
C VAL A 24 1.01 4.37 -9.66
N ALA A 25 1.08 3.10 -10.11
CA ALA A 25 0.79 1.95 -9.26
C ALA A 25 1.77 1.87 -8.07
N ARG A 26 3.06 2.12 -8.32
CA ARG A 26 4.08 2.17 -7.27
C ARG A 26 3.81 3.29 -6.26
N GLY A 27 3.52 4.51 -6.72
CA GLY A 27 3.21 5.65 -5.85
C GLY A 27 1.98 5.37 -4.99
N PHE A 28 0.91 4.85 -5.60
CA PHE A 28 -0.29 4.44 -4.87
C PHE A 28 0.01 3.42 -3.77
N CYS A 29 0.72 2.34 -4.10
CA CYS A 29 1.08 1.30 -3.13
C CYS A 29 1.96 1.85 -1.98
N GLN A 30 2.84 2.81 -2.26
CA GLN A 30 3.66 3.48 -1.23
C GLN A 30 2.83 4.37 -0.29
N GLU A 31 1.94 5.20 -0.84
CA GLU A 31 1.05 6.06 -0.06
C GLU A 31 0.10 5.23 0.81
N LEU A 32 -0.44 4.13 0.26
CA LEU A 32 -1.28 3.21 1.02
C LEU A 32 -0.52 2.56 2.18
N ALA A 33 0.71 2.07 1.93
CA ALA A 33 1.55 1.49 2.98
C ALA A 33 1.85 2.51 4.09
N GLN A 34 2.12 3.77 3.74
CA GLN A 34 2.30 4.85 4.70
C GLN A 34 1.02 5.08 5.53
N MET A 35 -0.15 5.10 4.89
CA MET A 35 -1.43 5.30 5.59
C MET A 35 -1.77 4.15 6.53
N CYS A 36 -1.49 2.91 6.11
CA CYS A 36 -1.58 1.73 6.97
C CYS A 36 -0.72 1.91 8.23
N HIS A 37 0.56 2.25 8.06
CA HIS A 37 1.48 2.46 9.18
C HIS A 37 1.01 3.57 10.14
N ILE A 38 0.61 4.73 9.61
CA ILE A 38 0.14 5.86 10.43
C ILE A 38 -1.19 5.54 11.12
N SER A 39 -2.02 4.68 10.53
CA SER A 39 -3.30 4.26 11.10
C SER A 39 -3.14 3.27 12.26
N GLY A 40 -1.92 2.77 12.48
CA GLY A 40 -1.56 1.85 13.55
C GLY A 40 -1.59 0.39 13.12
N MET A 41 -1.27 0.08 11.86
CA MET A 41 -0.80 -1.24 11.45
C MET A 41 0.70 -1.38 11.71
#